data_AF-A0A6I2L5E1-F1
#
_entry.id   AF-A0A6I2L5E1-F1
#
_cell.length_a   1.000
_cell.length_b   1.000
_cell.length_c   1.000
_cell.angle_alpha   90.00
_cell.angle_beta   90.00
_cell.angle_gamma   90.00
#
_symmetry.space_group_name_H-M   'P 1'
#
loop_
_entity.id
_entity.type
_entity.pdbx_description
1 polymer ?
#
loop_
_entity_poly.entity_id
_entity_poly.type
_entity_poly.pdbx_seq_one_letter_code
_entity_poly.pdbx_strand_id
1 'polypeptide(L)'
;MMRIHAVNLLIALLIAGLLTFGLVSIDSNAMKGTIGVGAFAFLASTLALAIGVSFEGGRVGVNVRMLSLLFFAGDLVLNLIFAYAAFAQSTYVVCCGILFLLYVLLAQALYTARQ
;
A
#
# COMPACT_ATOMS: atom_id res chain seq x y z
N MET A 1 -11.29 -20.42 5.56
CA MET A 1 -10.26 -20.44 4.50
C MET A 1 -10.13 -19.07 3.86
N MET A 2 -8.93 -18.68 3.42
CA MET A 2 -8.72 -17.48 2.59
C MET A 2 -8.98 -17.83 1.12
N ARG A 3 -9.67 -16.95 0.39
CA ARG A 3 -9.88 -17.10 -1.06
C ARG A 3 -9.15 -16.00 -1.80
N ILE A 4 -8.17 -16.39 -2.62
CA ILE A 4 -7.42 -15.46 -3.47
C ILE A 4 -8.15 -15.35 -4.81
N HIS A 5 -8.51 -14.12 -5.20
CA HIS A 5 -9.09 -13.82 -6.49
C HIS A 5 -7.99 -13.30 -7.42
N ALA A 6 -7.43 -14.19 -8.26
CA ALA A 6 -6.31 -13.87 -9.14
C ALA A 6 -6.57 -12.66 -10.06
N VAL A 7 -7.80 -12.53 -10.57
CA VAL A 7 -8.22 -11.38 -11.41
C VAL A 7 -8.18 -10.08 -10.62
N ASN A 8 -8.71 -10.06 -9.39
CA ASN A 8 -8.71 -8.86 -8.56
C ASN A 8 -7.30 -8.47 -8.12
N LEU A 9 -6.43 -9.45 -7.89
CA LEU A 9 -5.03 -9.20 -7.56
C LEU A 9 -4.28 -8.58 -8.75
N LEU A 10 -4.56 -9.04 -9.97
CA LEU A 10 -4.01 -8.46 -11.19
C LEU A 10 -4.50 -7.01 -11.37
N ILE A 11 -5.80 -6.75 -11.17
CA ILE A 11 -6.36 -5.39 -11.21
C ILE A 11 -5.69 -4.49 -10.16
N ALA A 12 -5.50 -4.98 -8.94
CA ALA A 12 -4.84 -4.24 -7.87
C ALA A 12 -3.41 -3.84 -8.27
N LEU A 13 -2.67 -4.76 -8.87
CA LEU A 13 -1.29 -4.56 -9.29
C LEU A 13 -1.19 -3.56 -10.45
N LEU A 14 -2.13 -3.62 -11.41
CA LEU A 14 -2.22 -2.64 -12.50
C LEU A 14 -2.55 -1.23 -11.99
N ILE A 15 -3.52 -1.10 -11.07
CA ILE A 15 -3.88 0.20 -10.48
C ILE A 15 -2.69 0.79 -9.72
N ALA A 16 -2.02 -0.03 -8.90
CA ALA A 16 -0.81 0.39 -8.19
C ALA A 16 0.27 0.87 -9.17
N GLY A 17 0.50 0.13 -10.26
CA GLY A 17 1.46 0.52 -11.30
C GLY A 17 1.13 1.86 -11.96
N LEU A 18 -0.14 2.10 -12.29
CA LEU A 18 -0.60 3.38 -12.84
C LEU A 18 -0.42 4.55 -11.88
N LEU A 19 -0.74 4.34 -10.59
CA LEU A 19 -0.58 5.36 -9.55
C LEU A 19 0.89 5.69 -9.31
N THR A 20 1.75 4.67 -9.22
CA THR A 20 3.20 4.86 -9.11
C THR A 20 3.75 5.61 -10.32
N PHE A 21 3.34 5.25 -11.53
CA PHE A 21 3.76 5.95 -12.73
C PHE A 21 3.37 7.43 -12.69
N GLY A 22 2.15 7.74 -12.25
CA GLY A 22 1.70 9.12 -12.04
C GLY A 22 2.57 9.87 -11.03
N LEU A 23 2.85 9.26 -9.87
CA LEU A 23 3.68 9.83 -8.82
C LEU A 23 5.12 10.12 -9.29
N VAL A 24 5.75 9.16 -9.98
CA VAL A 24 7.12 9.31 -10.52
C VAL A 24 7.18 10.34 -11.66
N SER A 25 6.11 10.48 -12.43
CA SER A 25 6.03 11.45 -13.52
C SER A 25 5.92 12.89 -13.01
N ILE A 26 5.25 13.09 -11.86
CA ILE A 26 5.10 14.39 -11.20
C ILE A 26 6.37 14.76 -10.40
N ASP A 27 7.12 13.76 -9.92
CA ASP A 27 8.33 13.97 -9.15
C ASP A 27 9.38 14.76 -9.97
N SER A 28 9.72 15.95 -9.46
CA SER A 28 10.75 16.83 -10.02
C SER A 28 12.15 16.51 -9.48
N ASN A 29 12.23 15.58 -8.53
CA ASN A 29 13.44 15.27 -7.79
C ASN A 29 14.26 14.17 -8.48
N ALA A 30 15.55 14.04 -8.13
CA ALA A 30 16.45 13.02 -8.69
C ALA A 30 16.18 11.60 -8.17
N MET A 31 15.17 11.43 -7.30
CA MET A 31 14.91 10.21 -6.50
C MET A 31 13.82 9.29 -7.09
N LYS A 32 13.52 9.47 -8.39
CA LYS A 32 12.45 8.80 -9.13
C LYS A 32 12.39 7.28 -8.95
N GLY A 33 13.56 6.63 -8.91
CA GLY A 33 13.65 5.18 -8.75
C GLY A 33 13.20 4.69 -7.37
N THR A 34 13.62 5.37 -6.30
CA THR A 34 13.29 4.96 -4.93
C THR A 34 11.83 5.22 -4.59
N ILE A 35 11.28 6.36 -5.01
CA ILE A 35 9.86 6.65 -4.87
C ILE A 35 9.03 5.68 -5.71
N GLY A 36 9.47 5.37 -6.93
CA GLY A 36 8.80 4.40 -7.80
C GLY A 36 8.69 3.03 -7.17
N VAL A 37 9.80 2.43 -6.76
CA VAL A 37 9.80 1.08 -6.18
C VAL A 37 9.09 1.05 -4.82
N GLY A 38 9.33 2.04 -3.97
CA GLY A 38 8.73 2.14 -2.64
C GLY A 38 7.21 2.29 -2.69
N ALA A 39 6.72 3.29 -3.44
CA ALA A 39 5.29 3.53 -3.61
C ALA A 39 4.60 2.33 -4.28
N PHE A 40 5.21 1.72 -5.29
CA PHE A 40 4.62 0.56 -5.95
C PHE A 40 4.46 -0.62 -4.98
N ALA A 41 5.51 -0.95 -4.22
CA ALA A 41 5.44 -2.06 -3.28
C ALA A 41 4.36 -1.83 -2.21
N PHE A 42 4.22 -0.61 -1.71
CA PHE A 42 3.26 -0.30 -0.66
C PHE A 42 1.82 -0.21 -1.20
N LEU A 43 1.60 0.47 -2.32
CA LEU A 43 0.28 0.53 -2.97
C LEU A 43 -0.18 -0.84 -3.46
N ALA A 44 0.72 -1.64 -4.08
CA ALA A 44 0.36 -2.95 -4.60
C ALA A 44 0.00 -3.93 -3.47
N SER A 45 0.76 -3.93 -2.37
CA SER A 45 0.49 -4.83 -1.25
C SER A 45 -0.80 -4.47 -0.50
N THR A 46 -1.04 -3.18 -0.23
CA THR A 46 -2.26 -2.70 0.43
C THR A 46 -3.49 -2.96 -0.45
N LEU A 47 -3.41 -2.67 -1.74
CA LEU A 47 -4.54 -2.88 -2.66
C LEU A 47 -4.78 -4.37 -2.93
N ALA A 48 -3.73 -5.20 -3.04
CA ALA A 48 -3.86 -6.65 -3.16
C ALA A 48 -4.57 -7.26 -1.95
N LEU A 49 -4.29 -6.80 -0.73
CA LEU A 49 -5.00 -7.24 0.47
C LEU A 49 -6.42 -6.67 0.56
N ALA A 50 -6.67 -5.48 0.02
CA ALA A 50 -8.00 -4.87 0.03
C ALA A 50 -9.01 -5.55 -0.93
N ILE A 51 -8.57 -5.96 -2.12
CA ILE A 51 -9.47 -6.50 -3.16
C ILE A 51 -9.08 -7.88 -3.70
N GLY A 52 -7.81 -8.28 -3.60
CA GLY A 52 -7.30 -9.56 -4.09
C GLY A 52 -7.55 -10.73 -3.13
N VAL A 53 -7.77 -10.46 -1.84
CA VAL A 53 -7.99 -11.49 -0.82
C VAL A 53 -9.39 -11.33 -0.20
N SER A 54 -10.18 -12.40 -0.29
CA SER A 54 -11.48 -12.52 0.38
C SER A 54 -11.35 -13.40 1.62
N PHE A 55 -11.92 -12.93 2.73
CA PHE A 55 -11.99 -13.69 3.99
C PHE A 55 -13.41 -14.21 4.21
N GLU A 56 -13.52 -15.48 4.60
CA GLU A 56 -14.80 -16.19 4.72
C GLU A 56 -15.69 -15.69 5.87
N GLY A 57 -15.11 -15.19 6.96
CA GLY A 57 -15.87 -14.50 8.00
C GLY A 57 -16.00 -13.01 7.72
N GLY A 58 -17.24 -12.55 7.48
CA GLY A 58 -17.56 -11.19 7.03
C GLY A 58 -16.97 -10.06 7.89
N ARG A 59 -16.93 -10.20 9.22
CA ARG A 59 -16.36 -9.18 10.13
C ARG A 59 -14.87 -8.91 9.88
N VAL A 60 -14.08 -9.94 9.63
CA VAL A 60 -12.63 -9.76 9.43
C VAL A 60 -12.31 -9.39 7.99
N GLY A 61 -13.07 -9.88 7.02
CA GLY A 61 -12.95 -9.42 5.64
C GLY A 61 -13.17 -7.92 5.52
N VAL A 62 -14.18 -7.40 6.23
CA VAL A 62 -14.44 -5.95 6.27
C VAL A 62 -13.33 -5.21 7.02
N ASN A 63 -12.89 -5.68 8.20
CA ASN A 63 -11.83 -4.99 8.95
C ASN A 63 -10.49 -4.94 8.21
N VAL A 64 -10.05 -6.04 7.60
CA VAL A 64 -8.78 -6.08 6.84
C VAL A 64 -8.88 -5.20 5.60
N ARG A 65 -10.03 -5.20 4.91
CA ARG A 65 -10.26 -4.34 3.75
C ARG A 65 -10.26 -2.86 4.12
N MET A 66 -10.89 -2.50 5.24
CA MET A 66 -10.94 -1.14 5.74
C MET A 66 -9.56 -0.65 6.18
N LEU A 67 -8.80 -1.48 6.90
CA LEU A 67 -7.41 -1.20 7.27
C LEU A 67 -6.54 -0.98 6.02
N SER A 68 -6.66 -1.87 5.03
CA SER A 68 -5.89 -1.79 3.80
C SER A 68 -6.23 -0.55 2.97
N LEU A 69 -7.51 -0.18 2.88
CA LEU A 69 -7.94 1.07 2.23
C LEU A 69 -7.43 2.32 2.98
N LEU A 70 -7.43 2.28 4.31
CA LEU A 70 -6.94 3.39 5.14
C LEU A 70 -5.44 3.62 4.91
N PHE A 71 -4.64 2.54 4.95
CA PHE A 71 -3.20 2.60 4.70
C PHE A 71 -2.87 2.95 3.25
N PHE A 72 -3.65 2.44 2.28
CA PHE A 72 -3.52 2.82 0.88
C PHE A 72 -3.75 4.32 0.68
N ALA A 73 -4.84 4.88 1.24
CA ALA A 73 -5.13 6.30 1.14
C ALA A 73 -4.04 7.15 1.85
N GLY A 74 -3.60 6.72 3.03
CA GLY A 74 -2.51 7.37 3.75
C GLY A 74 -1.18 7.37 2.98
N ASP A 75 -0.83 6.24 2.37
CA ASP A 75 0.38 6.10 1.55
C ASP A 75 0.31 6.96 0.28
N LEU A 76 -0.85 7.03 -0.37
CA LEU A 76 -1.05 7.90 -1.53
C LEU A 76 -0.83 9.37 -1.17
N VAL A 77 -1.41 9.83 -0.07
CA VAL A 77 -1.24 11.21 0.41
C VAL A 77 0.22 11.47 0.78
N LEU A 78 0.87 10.53 1.47
CA LEU A 78 2.28 10.64 1.86
C LEU A 78 3.18 10.76 0.63
N ASN A 79 3.05 9.86 -0.35
CA ASN A 79 3.82 9.90 -1.58
C ASN A 79 3.55 11.19 -2.37
N LEU A 80 2.32 11.70 -2.37
CA LEU A 80 2.01 12.97 -3.00
C LEU A 80 2.76 14.13 -2.31
N ILE A 81 2.75 14.17 -0.97
CA ILE A 81 3.50 15.17 -0.21
C ILE A 81 5.00 15.10 -0.53
N PHE A 82 5.59 13.91 -0.54
CA PHE A 82 7.00 13.71 -0.87
C PHE A 82 7.35 13.98 -2.33
N ALA A 83 6.42 13.79 -3.27
CA ALA A 83 6.62 14.15 -4.67
C ALA A 83 6.69 15.68 -4.88
N TYR A 84 5.98 16.46 -4.06
CA TYR A 84 6.00 17.93 -4.12
C TYR A 84 7.03 18.58 -3.18
N ALA A 85 7.33 17.96 -2.04
CA ALA A 85 8.26 18.49 -1.07
C ALA A 85 9.66 17.88 -1.30
N ALA A 86 10.67 18.71 -1.52
CA ALA A 86 12.05 18.30 -1.77
C ALA A 86 12.78 17.77 -0.51
N PHE A 87 12.21 16.76 0.15
CA PHE A 87 12.80 16.08 1.30
C PHE A 87 13.94 15.14 0.89
N ALA A 88 14.79 14.80 1.86
CA ALA A 88 15.87 13.84 1.65
C ALA A 88 15.35 12.41 1.46
N GLN A 89 16.03 11.63 0.62
CA GLN A 89 15.70 10.23 0.32
C GLN A 89 15.59 9.37 1.59
N SER A 90 16.49 9.60 2.54
CA SER A 90 16.54 8.89 3.81
C SER A 90 15.26 9.06 4.62
N THR A 91 14.70 10.28 4.64
CA THR A 91 13.43 10.56 5.34
C THR A 91 12.27 9.82 4.69
N TYR A 92 12.21 9.78 3.36
CA TYR A 92 11.19 9.02 2.63
C TYR A 92 11.23 7.53 2.99
N VAL A 93 12.41 6.91 2.89
CA VAL A 93 12.58 5.48 3.16
C VAL A 93 12.20 5.13 4.60
N VAL A 94 12.58 5.96 5.58
CA VAL A 94 12.24 5.72 6.99
C VAL A 94 10.74 5.89 7.23
N CYS A 95 10.11 6.96 6.74
CA CYS A 95 8.67 7.19 6.92
C CYS A 95 7.81 6.12 6.25
N CYS A 96 8.04 5.86 4.95
CA CYS A 96 7.30 4.83 4.22
C CYS A 96 7.58 3.43 4.78
N GLY A 97 8.83 3.13 5.15
CA GLY A 97 9.20 1.85 5.74
C GLY A 97 8.51 1.59 7.08
N ILE A 98 8.49 2.56 7.98
CA ILE A 98 7.80 2.43 9.28
C ILE A 98 6.28 2.26 9.07
N LEU A 99 5.67 3.05 8.19
CA LEU A 99 4.25 2.92 7.88
C LEU A 99 3.91 1.56 7.27
N PHE A 100 4.76 1.04 6.39
CA PHE A 100 4.58 -0.29 5.82
C PHE A 100 4.69 -1.39 6.89
N LEU A 101 5.68 -1.30 7.79
CA LEU A 101 5.82 -2.26 8.89
C LEU A 101 4.63 -2.20 9.85
N LEU A 102 4.13 -1.00 10.16
CA LEU A 102 2.90 -0.84 10.95
C LEU A 102 1.69 -1.48 10.26
N TYR A 103 1.56 -1.31 8.94
CA TYR A 103 0.50 -1.95 8.17
C TYR A 103 0.57 -3.49 8.30
N VAL A 104 1.75 -4.07 8.09
CA VAL A 104 1.96 -5.52 8.20
C VAL A 104 1.64 -6.02 9.61
N LEU A 105 2.08 -5.31 10.65
CA LEU A 105 1.84 -5.67 12.04
C LEU A 105 0.33 -5.62 12.38
N LEU A 106 -0.38 -4.58 11.95
CA LEU A 106 -1.82 -4.46 12.17
C LEU A 106 -2.61 -5.51 11.39
N ALA A 107 -2.20 -5.80 10.15
CA ALA A 107 -2.80 -6.87 9.35
C ALA A 107 -2.61 -8.24 10.02
N GLN A 108 -1.42 -8.50 10.57
CA GLN A 108 -1.15 -9.72 11.35
C GLN A 108 -1.98 -9.74 12.65
N ALA A 109 -2.04 -8.64 13.39
CA ALA A 109 -2.80 -8.56 14.64
C ALA A 109 -4.29 -8.85 14.42
N LEU A 110 -4.89 -8.33 13.32
CA LEU A 110 -6.26 -8.65 12.91
C LEU A 110 -6.44 -10.14 12.56
N TYR A 111 -5.40 -10.77 12.01
CA TYR A 111 -5.42 -12.19 11.71
C TYR A 111 -5.27 -13.07 12.96
N THR A 112 -4.39 -12.69 13.89
CA THR A 112 -4.13 -13.41 15.15
C THR A 112 -5.25 -13.22 16.17
N ALA A 113 -5.89 -12.05 16.25
CA ALA A 113 -7.09 -11.82 17.09
C ALA A 113 -8.30 -12.69 16.70
N ARG A 114 -8.12 -13.53 15.69
CA ARG A 114 -9.06 -14.50 15.15
C ARG A 114 -8.79 -15.94 15.61
N GLN A 115 -7.64 -16.21 16.26
CA GLN A 115 -7.45 -17.42 17.08
C GLN A 115 -8.20 -17.24 18.40
#